data_AF-A0A4D6WVM8-F1
#
_entry.id   AF-A0A4D6WVM8-F1
#
_cell.length_a   1.000
_cell.length_b   1.000
_cell.length_c   1.000
_cell.angle_alpha   90.00
_cell.angle_beta   90.00
_cell.angle_gamma   90.00
#
_symmetry.space_group_name_H-M   'P 1'
#
loop_
_entity.id
_entity.type
_entity.pdbx_description
1 polymer ?
#
loop_
_entity_poly.entity_id
_entity_poly.type
_entity_poly.pdbx_seq_one_letter_code
_entity_poly.pdbx_strand_id
1 'polypeptide(L)'
;MKLHLLDDMRGRWKYQKTIYDLNRKSINNYKQCIDISIADIKQMLVIDQKTLANSKTYSTITLDNNILNKVYSYYNISYKVKLKLTNQLNITYKKKQVNFQEKVYVINSNFFIVIGMIKQYNKYLSISFTSFIKIV
;
A
#
# COMPACT_ATOMS: atom_id res chain seq x y z
N MET A 1 5.12 19.12 -0.27
CA MET A 1 5.12 18.94 1.23
C MET A 1 5.99 17.71 1.58
N LYS A 2 6.86 17.71 2.61
CA LYS A 2 8.04 16.80 2.67
C LYS A 2 7.74 15.29 2.88
N LEU A 3 8.68 14.46 2.39
CA LEU A 3 8.58 12.99 2.25
C LEU A 3 8.57 12.15 3.55
N HIS A 4 8.79 12.76 4.72
CA HIS A 4 9.07 12.10 6.00
C HIS A 4 8.24 10.85 6.31
N LEU A 5 6.93 10.84 6.01
CA LEU A 5 6.05 9.70 6.27
C LEU A 5 6.53 8.38 5.64
N LEU A 6 7.15 8.45 4.45
CA LEU A 6 7.67 7.28 3.75
C LEU A 6 9.12 6.98 4.15
N ASP A 7 9.91 8.00 4.49
CA ASP A 7 11.24 7.83 5.05
C ASP A 7 11.18 7.13 6.43
N ASP A 8 10.17 7.42 7.25
CA ASP A 8 9.87 6.75 8.52
C ASP A 8 9.59 5.25 8.32
N MET A 9 8.89 4.89 7.24
CA MET A 9 8.57 3.50 6.87
C MET A 9 9.78 2.73 6.31
N ARG A 10 10.90 3.39 6.01
CA ARG A 10 12.14 2.72 5.56
C ARG A 10 12.73 1.89 6.71
N GLY A 11 13.14 0.65 6.44
CA GLY A 11 13.90 -0.18 7.36
C GLY A 11 13.45 -1.65 7.34
N ARG A 12 13.93 -2.43 8.31
CA ARG A 12 13.54 -3.82 8.51
C ARG A 12 12.47 -3.91 9.58
N TRP A 13 11.37 -4.56 9.25
CA TRP A 13 10.17 -4.65 10.08
C TRP A 13 9.81 -6.10 10.38
N LYS A 14 9.47 -6.41 11.64
CA LYS A 14 8.65 -7.56 12.00
C LYS A 14 7.19 -7.16 11.83
N TYR A 15 6.37 -8.02 11.24
CA TYR A 15 4.93 -7.78 11.15
C TYR A 15 4.10 -8.97 11.62
N GLN A 16 2.94 -8.66 12.19
CA GLN A 16 1.86 -9.62 12.44
C GLN A 16 0.63 -9.20 11.63
N LYS A 17 0.10 -10.11 10.82
CA LYS A 17 -1.11 -9.91 10.00
C LYS A 17 -2.20 -10.87 10.42
N THR A 18 -3.36 -10.35 10.80
CA THR A 18 -4.60 -11.11 10.99
C THR A 18 -5.53 -10.83 9.80
N ILE A 19 -6.02 -11.88 9.15
CA ILE A 19 -6.93 -11.81 8.01
C ILE A 19 -8.24 -12.51 8.39
N TYR A 20 -9.33 -11.74 8.39
CA TYR A 20 -10.70 -12.21 8.54
C TYR A 20 -11.27 -12.46 7.14
N ASP A 21 -11.51 -13.72 6.78
CA ASP A 21 -12.26 -14.08 5.56
C ASP A 21 -13.76 -14.13 5.90
N LEU A 22 -14.52 -13.19 5.35
CA LEU A 22 -15.93 -13.01 5.66
C LEU A 22 -16.82 -14.04 4.94
N ASN A 23 -16.34 -14.60 3.82
CA ASN A 23 -17.06 -15.63 3.08
C ASN A 23 -16.88 -17.01 3.74
N ARG A 24 -15.65 -17.33 4.16
CA ARG A 24 -15.29 -18.59 4.81
C ARG A 24 -15.49 -18.56 6.34
N LYS A 25 -15.82 -17.40 6.91
CA LYS A 25 -15.92 -17.14 8.36
C LYS A 25 -14.66 -17.57 9.14
N SER A 26 -13.49 -17.45 8.52
CA SER A 26 -12.22 -17.94 9.08
C SER A 26 -11.25 -16.80 9.41
N ILE A 27 -10.37 -17.05 10.39
CA ILE A 27 -9.35 -16.09 10.85
C ILE A 27 -7.99 -16.72 10.64
N ASN A 28 -7.16 -16.07 9.83
CA ASN A 28 -5.82 -16.55 9.47
C ASN A 28 -4.78 -15.57 10.02
N ASN A 29 -3.74 -16.08 10.67
CA ASN A 29 -2.71 -15.28 11.31
C ASN A 29 -1.34 -15.58 10.71
N TYR A 30 -0.58 -14.54 10.38
CA TYR A 30 0.73 -14.61 9.77
C TYR A 30 1.72 -13.74 10.54
N LYS A 31 2.96 -14.21 10.66
CA LYS A 31 4.10 -13.46 11.20
C LYS A 31 5.28 -13.62 10.25
N GLN A 32 5.87 -12.51 9.81
CA GLN A 32 7.03 -12.50 8.93
C GLN A 32 7.92 -11.28 9.24
N CYS A 33 9.09 -11.23 8.61
CA CYS A 33 9.87 -10.00 8.50
C CYS A 33 9.80 -9.48 7.05
N ILE A 34 9.90 -8.17 6.87
CA ILE A 34 10.03 -7.51 5.58
C ILE A 34 11.11 -6.43 5.67
N ASP A 35 11.86 -6.23 4.58
CA ASP A 35 12.73 -5.08 4.41
C ASP A 35 12.02 -4.08 3.49
N ILE A 36 11.94 -2.82 3.89
CA ILE A 36 11.33 -1.73 3.13
C ILE A 36 12.44 -0.76 2.78
N SER A 37 13.04 -0.94 1.60
CA SER A 37 14.17 -0.14 1.17
C SER A 37 13.73 1.19 0.55
N ILE A 38 14.68 2.12 0.38
CA ILE A 38 14.46 3.32 -0.44
C ILE A 38 14.16 2.94 -1.90
N ALA A 39 14.59 1.78 -2.40
CA ALA A 39 14.23 1.33 -3.75
C ALA A 39 12.77 0.86 -3.84
N ASP A 40 12.20 0.30 -2.77
CA ASP A 40 10.79 -0.10 -2.72
C ASP A 40 9.88 1.13 -2.54
N ILE A 41 10.28 2.03 -1.64
CA ILE A 41 9.64 3.35 -1.48
C ILE A 41 9.74 4.13 -2.80
N LYS A 42 10.87 4.10 -3.53
CA LYS A 42 10.97 4.71 -4.86
C LYS A 42 10.23 3.95 -5.96
N GLN A 43 10.01 2.65 -5.86
CA GLN A 43 9.10 1.92 -6.76
C GLN A 43 7.62 2.21 -6.48
N MET A 44 7.28 2.62 -5.26
CA MET A 44 6.02 3.31 -4.96
C MET A 44 6.00 4.76 -5.47
N LEU A 45 7.12 5.36 -5.91
CA LEU A 45 7.24 6.79 -6.26
C LEU A 45 7.82 7.14 -7.68
N VAL A 46 8.23 6.22 -8.59
CA VAL A 46 8.87 6.53 -9.93
C VAL A 46 8.41 5.74 -11.23
N ILE A 47 7.41 6.24 -12.01
CA ILE A 47 7.04 6.17 -13.48
C ILE A 47 7.36 7.62 -13.93
N ASP A 48 8.61 8.01 -14.11
CA ASP A 48 8.93 9.10 -15.03
C ASP A 48 10.45 9.02 -15.26
N GLN A 49 10.96 8.95 -16.48
CA GLN A 49 10.23 9.01 -17.76
C GLN A 49 11.05 8.27 -18.83
N LYS A 50 10.37 7.70 -19.85
CA LYS A 50 10.89 6.70 -20.82
C LYS A 50 11.11 5.32 -20.15
N THR A 51 11.04 4.19 -20.86
CA THR A 51 11.11 3.98 -22.32
C THR A 51 9.94 3.17 -22.87
N LEU A 52 9.57 3.41 -24.13
CA LEU A 52 9.00 2.36 -24.98
C LEU A 52 10.13 1.40 -25.41
N ALA A 53 9.77 0.24 -25.95
CA ALA A 53 10.61 -0.92 -26.25
C ALA A 53 11.01 -1.77 -25.03
N ASN A 54 10.60 -3.05 -25.10
CA ASN A 54 11.13 -4.20 -24.37
C ASN A 54 11.07 -4.19 -22.83
N SER A 55 9.85 -4.40 -22.32
CA SER A 55 9.58 -5.31 -21.19
C SER A 55 10.26 -5.05 -19.83
N LYS A 56 9.94 -3.92 -19.17
CA LYS A 56 9.72 -3.77 -17.70
C LYS A 56 9.32 -2.32 -17.39
N THR A 57 8.30 -2.11 -16.55
CA THR A 57 7.66 -0.78 -16.34
C THR A 57 7.52 -0.47 -14.84
N TYR A 58 7.86 0.76 -14.40
CA TYR A 58 7.96 1.18 -12.98
C TYR A 58 7.22 2.51 -12.68
N SER A 59 6.83 2.84 -11.42
CA SER A 59 5.61 3.64 -11.10
C SER A 59 5.60 4.91 -10.16
N THR A 60 5.09 6.10 -10.62
CA THR A 60 5.34 7.48 -10.05
C THR A 60 4.29 8.00 -9.10
N ILE A 61 4.78 8.72 -8.07
CA ILE A 61 3.98 9.63 -7.26
C ILE A 61 4.75 10.96 -7.10
N THR A 62 4.30 12.00 -7.80
CA THR A 62 4.71 13.39 -7.54
C THR A 62 3.92 13.91 -6.33
N LEU A 63 4.61 14.36 -5.29
CA LEU A 63 4.04 14.49 -3.94
C LEU A 63 3.75 15.96 -3.56
N ASP A 64 2.86 16.61 -4.32
CA ASP A 64 2.32 17.93 -3.98
C ASP A 64 0.79 17.99 -3.91
N ASN A 65 0.32 18.08 -2.66
CA ASN A 65 -0.94 18.63 -2.15
C ASN A 65 -2.30 18.16 -2.73
N ASN A 66 -2.37 17.38 -3.80
CA ASN A 66 -3.64 16.97 -4.40
C ASN A 66 -3.81 15.45 -4.62
N ILE A 67 -5.06 15.05 -4.84
CA ILE A 67 -5.50 13.64 -4.86
C ILE A 67 -4.86 12.90 -6.05
N LEU A 68 -4.04 11.90 -5.77
CA LEU A 68 -3.36 11.14 -6.81
C LEU A 68 -4.32 10.15 -7.48
N ASN A 69 -4.86 10.52 -8.64
CA ASN A 69 -5.55 9.61 -9.57
C ASN A 69 -4.60 9.31 -10.74
N LYS A 70 -4.11 8.07 -10.92
CA LYS A 70 -3.43 7.68 -12.16
C LYS A 70 -3.73 6.21 -12.50
N VAL A 71 -3.88 5.92 -13.78
CA VAL A 71 -4.29 4.60 -14.30
C VAL A 71 -3.23 4.13 -15.26
N TYR A 72 -2.76 2.88 -15.13
CA TYR A 72 -1.88 2.24 -16.10
C TYR A 72 -2.34 0.83 -16.41
N SER A 73 -2.08 0.38 -17.64
CA SER A 73 -2.52 -0.92 -18.12
C SER A 73 -1.37 -1.81 -18.55
N TYR A 74 -1.38 -3.00 -17.95
CA TYR A 74 -0.97 -4.25 -18.58
C TYR A 74 -1.89 -5.39 -18.09
N TYR A 75 -2.44 -5.24 -16.88
CA TYR A 75 -3.48 -6.10 -16.30
C TYR A 75 -4.75 -5.35 -15.86
N ASN A 76 -5.00 -4.15 -16.39
CA ASN A 76 -6.10 -3.24 -15.99
C ASN A 76 -6.20 -3.06 -14.46
N ILE A 77 -5.15 -2.46 -13.85
CA ILE A 77 -5.13 -2.12 -12.43
C ILE A 77 -4.98 -0.61 -12.26
N SER A 78 -6.04 0.05 -11.81
CA SER A 78 -5.99 1.46 -11.40
C SER A 78 -5.57 1.58 -9.95
N TYR A 79 -4.77 2.60 -9.64
CA TYR A 79 -4.33 2.94 -8.28
C TYR A 79 -4.75 4.38 -7.94
N LYS A 80 -5.09 4.60 -6.67
CA LYS A 80 -5.43 5.91 -6.12
C LYS A 80 -4.81 6.05 -4.74
N VAL A 81 -4.03 7.10 -4.55
CA VAL A 81 -3.38 7.42 -3.28
C VAL A 81 -3.90 8.76 -2.79
N LYS A 82 -4.44 8.78 -1.56
CA LYS A 82 -4.80 10.02 -0.86
C LYS A 82 -4.18 10.04 0.53
N LEU A 83 -3.12 10.85 0.67
CA LEU A 83 -2.73 11.39 1.97
C LEU A 83 -3.90 12.22 2.51
N LYS A 84 -4.33 11.95 3.74
CA LYS A 84 -5.44 12.67 4.40
C LYS A 84 -5.00 13.52 5.59
N LEU A 85 -3.94 13.08 6.26
CA LEU A 85 -3.27 13.72 7.39
C LEU A 85 -1.77 13.40 7.26
N THR A 86 -0.93 14.12 7.99
CA THR A 86 0.54 13.92 8.04
C THR A 86 0.96 12.46 8.24
N ASN A 87 0.16 11.70 9.00
CA ASN A 87 0.46 10.34 9.45
C ASN A 87 -0.41 9.26 8.76
N GLN A 88 -1.20 9.59 7.72
CA GLN A 88 -2.19 8.67 7.14
C GLN A 88 -2.18 8.59 5.61
N LEU A 89 -1.86 7.41 5.09
CA LEU A 89 -1.91 7.05 3.68
C LEU A 89 -3.17 6.22 3.40
N ASN A 90 -4.02 6.67 2.48
CA ASN A 90 -5.13 5.85 1.97
C ASN A 90 -4.76 5.38 0.56
N ILE A 91 -4.52 4.08 0.40
CA ILE A 91 -4.30 3.42 -0.89
C ILE A 91 -5.63 2.77 -1.31
N THR A 92 -5.95 2.81 -2.59
CA THR A 92 -7.06 2.07 -3.19
C THR A 92 -6.66 1.60 -4.57
N TYR A 93 -6.89 0.33 -4.87
CA TYR A 93 -6.64 -0.22 -6.20
C TYR A 93 -7.73 -1.19 -6.64
N LYS A 94 -7.89 -1.38 -7.96
CA LYS A 94 -8.96 -2.22 -8.52
C LYS A 94 -8.40 -3.15 -9.58
N LYS A 95 -8.67 -4.46 -9.45
CA LYS A 95 -8.30 -5.50 -10.44
C LYS A 95 -9.56 -6.24 -10.87
N LYS A 96 -9.94 -6.12 -12.15
CA LYS A 96 -11.25 -6.56 -12.67
C LYS A 96 -12.40 -5.96 -11.82
N GLN A 97 -13.26 -6.79 -11.23
CA GLN A 97 -14.37 -6.36 -10.36
C GLN A 97 -14.01 -6.34 -8.86
N VAL A 98 -12.79 -6.70 -8.48
CA VAL A 98 -12.31 -6.68 -7.08
C VAL A 98 -11.65 -5.33 -6.79
N ASN A 99 -12.14 -4.65 -5.76
CA ASN A 99 -11.56 -3.43 -5.21
C ASN A 99 -10.80 -3.79 -3.92
N PHE A 100 -9.64 -3.17 -3.75
CA PHE A 100 -8.77 -3.30 -2.60
C PHE A 100 -8.59 -1.89 -2.01
N GLN A 101 -8.65 -1.79 -0.69
CA GLN A 101 -8.48 -0.53 0.04
C GLN A 101 -7.58 -0.77 1.24
N GLU A 102 -6.51 0.01 1.36
CA GLU A 102 -5.55 -0.10 2.47
C GLU A 102 -5.38 1.27 3.11
N LYS A 103 -5.48 1.32 4.44
CA LYS A 103 -5.21 2.52 5.23
C LYS A 103 -4.00 2.27 6.10
N VAL A 104 -2.91 2.97 5.81
CA VAL A 104 -1.71 3.00 6.65
C VAL A 104 -1.84 4.13 7.65
N TYR A 105 -1.58 3.83 8.92
CA TYR A 105 -1.48 4.81 10.01
C TYR A 105 -0.09 4.67 10.63
N VAL A 106 0.78 5.65 10.39
CA VAL A 106 2.13 5.68 10.98
C VAL A 106 2.02 6.36 12.34
N ILE A 107 2.23 5.59 13.41
CA ILE A 107 2.08 6.06 14.79
C ILE A 107 3.37 6.75 15.22
N ASN A 108 4.52 6.18 14.85
CA ASN A 108 5.86 6.77 14.94
C ASN A 108 6.81 6.05 13.97
N SER A 109 8.06 6.51 13.88
CA SER A 109 9.11 5.96 13.01
C SER A 109 9.52 4.51 13.30
N ASN A 110 9.03 3.91 14.40
CA ASN A 110 9.27 2.52 14.79
C ASN A 110 8.00 1.64 14.78
N PHE A 111 6.80 2.21 14.56
CA PHE A 111 5.53 1.48 14.59
C PHE A 111 4.45 2.07 13.67
N PHE A 112 3.89 1.22 12.79
CA PHE A 112 2.73 1.56 11.98
C PHE A 112 1.75 0.39 11.84
N ILE A 113 0.50 0.71 11.51
CA ILE A 113 -0.56 -0.28 11.24
C ILE A 113 -1.15 -0.10 9.85
N VAL A 114 -1.58 -1.20 9.24
CA VAL A 114 -2.29 -1.25 7.95
C VAL A 114 -3.62 -1.97 8.11
N ILE A 115 -4.71 -1.28 7.80
CA ILE A 115 -6.05 -1.87 7.71
C ILE A 115 -6.38 -2.08 6.22
N GLY A 116 -6.33 -3.34 5.76
CA GLY A 116 -6.64 -3.74 4.40
C GLY A 116 -8.04 -4.32 4.26
N MET A 117 -8.77 -3.97 3.20
CA MET A 117 -10.13 -4.44 2.91
C MET A 117 -10.26 -4.86 1.45
N ILE A 118 -10.93 -5.98 1.19
CA ILE A 118 -11.17 -6.52 -0.16
C ILE A 118 -12.67 -6.57 -0.41
N LYS A 119 -13.15 -6.00 -1.53
CA LYS A 119 -14.57 -5.80 -1.84
C LYS A 119 -14.89 -6.06 -3.32
N GLN A 120 -15.79 -7.01 -3.59
CA GLN A 120 -16.23 -7.39 -4.95
C GLN A 120 -17.75 -7.35 -5.02
N TYR A 121 -18.32 -6.83 -6.12
CA TYR A 121 -19.78 -6.66 -6.31
C TYR A 121 -20.48 -6.01 -5.09
N ASN A 122 -19.86 -4.95 -4.54
CA ASN A 122 -20.25 -4.27 -3.30
C ASN A 122 -20.27 -5.10 -2.00
N LYS A 123 -19.96 -6.40 -2.02
CA LYS A 123 -19.77 -7.24 -0.81
C LYS A 123 -18.31 -7.22 -0.36
N TYR A 124 -18.07 -7.10 0.94
CA TYR A 124 -16.73 -7.29 1.51
C TYR A 124 -16.41 -8.79 1.55
N LEU A 125 -15.24 -9.17 1.03
CA LEU A 125 -14.76 -10.55 1.03
C LEU A 125 -13.85 -10.81 2.23
N SER A 126 -13.01 -9.83 2.58
CA SER A 126 -12.05 -9.94 3.66
C SER A 126 -11.67 -8.57 4.23
N ILE A 127 -11.33 -8.55 5.51
CA ILE A 127 -10.70 -7.44 6.24
C ILE A 127 -9.43 -7.99 6.87
N SER A 128 -8.34 -7.21 6.87
CA SER A 128 -7.09 -7.57 7.51
C SER A 128 -6.50 -6.42 8.30
N PHE A 129 -5.90 -6.75 9.44
CA PHE A 129 -5.17 -5.83 10.29
C PHE A 129 -3.73 -6.31 10.33
N THR A 130 -2.79 -5.42 10.00
CA THR A 130 -1.35 -5.71 10.04
C THR A 130 -0.66 -4.69 10.91
N SER A 131 0.06 -5.13 11.94
CA SER A 131 0.94 -4.27 12.73
C SER A 131 2.39 -4.53 12.35
N PHE A 132 3.17 -3.45 12.21
CA PHE A 132 4.58 -3.47 11.84
C PHE A 132 5.38 -2.80 12.96
N ILE A 133 6.38 -3.51 13.48
CA ILE A 133 7.36 -2.99 14.44
C ILE A 133 8.76 -3.06 13.84
N LYS A 134 9.51 -1.96 13.96
CA LYS A 134 10.85 -1.84 13.40
C LYS A 134 11.86 -2.67 14.18
N ILE A 135 12.87 -3.17 13.47
CA ILE A 135 14.01 -3.92 14.01
C ILE A 135 15.32 -3.21 13.68
N VAL A 136 15.37 -2.56 12.50
CA VAL A 136 16.49 -1.77 11.95
C VAL A 136 15.90 -0.61 11.15
#